data_AF-A0A3E0HAG6-F1
#
_entry.id   AF-A0A3E0HAG6-F1
#
_cell.length_a   1.000
_cell.length_b   1.000
_cell.length_c   1.000
_cell.angle_alpha   90.00
_cell.angle_beta   90.00
_cell.angle_gamma   90.00
#
_symmetry.space_group_name_H-M   'P 1'
#
loop_
_entity.id
_entity.type
_entity.pdbx_description
1 polymer ?
#
loop_
_entity_poly.entity_id
_entity_poly.type
_entity_poly.pdbx_seq_one_letter_code
_entity_poly.pdbx_strand_id
1 'polypeptide(L)'
;MSEPVKKQRAGLFDLRYVLALLFLVYGVVLTVMGLGFTSQAGLDKAAGININLWGGVVMLLVGIAFALWARLRPIVVPVTTEGDGTEPADDATGAGES
;
A
#
# COMPACT_ATOMS: atom_id res chain seq x y z
N MET A 1 3.47 33.91 16.90
CA MET A 1 4.09 32.59 17.17
C MET A 1 3.50 31.62 16.14
N SER A 2 4.21 31.30 15.07
CA SER A 2 3.69 30.44 14.00
C SER A 2 3.74 28.99 14.50
N GLU A 3 2.59 28.36 14.71
CA GLU A 3 2.55 26.95 15.10
C GLU A 3 3.13 26.07 13.98
N PRO A 4 4.04 25.13 14.29
CA PRO A 4 4.54 24.19 13.31
C PRO A 4 3.43 23.21 12.93
N VAL A 5 2.86 23.37 11.74
CA VAL A 5 1.92 22.42 11.14
C VAL A 5 2.56 21.03 11.13
N LYS A 6 2.09 20.13 12.01
CA LYS A 6 2.54 18.74 12.09
C LYS A 6 2.05 18.00 10.84
N LYS A 7 2.92 17.89 9.83
CA LYS A 7 2.71 17.00 8.67
C LYS A 7 2.77 15.54 9.15
N GLN A 8 1.62 14.97 9.47
CA GLN A 8 1.53 13.53 9.69
C GLN A 8 1.49 12.86 8.30
N ARG A 9 2.53 12.09 7.98
CA ARG A 9 2.46 11.16 6.85
C ARG A 9 1.29 10.23 7.14
N ALA A 10 0.37 9.99 6.19
CA ALA A 10 -0.59 8.90 6.28
C ALA A 10 0.22 7.60 6.33
N GLY A 11 0.60 7.23 7.53
CA GLY A 11 1.77 6.40 7.77
C GLY A 11 1.45 4.92 7.76
N LEU A 12 0.23 4.52 7.39
CA LEU A 12 -0.19 3.17 7.74
C LEU A 12 -0.39 2.17 6.61
N PHE A 13 -0.93 2.49 5.43
CA PHE A 13 -1.07 1.44 4.40
C PHE A 13 -1.06 1.99 2.97
N ASP A 14 0.12 2.36 2.47
CA ASP A 14 0.29 2.46 1.02
C ASP A 14 0.23 1.05 0.43
N LEU A 15 -0.93 0.71 -0.13
CA LEU A 15 -1.25 -0.57 -0.75
C LEU A 15 -0.17 -1.00 -1.74
N ARG A 16 0.56 -0.07 -2.36
CA ARG A 16 1.63 -0.37 -3.30
C ARG A 16 2.78 -1.12 -2.65
N TYR A 17 3.12 -0.82 -1.40
CA TYR A 17 4.15 -1.58 -0.67
C TYR A 17 3.63 -2.95 -0.22
N VAL A 18 2.36 -3.06 0.18
CA VAL A 18 1.75 -4.35 0.55
C VAL A 18 1.73 -5.28 -0.66
N LEU A 19 1.25 -4.79 -1.80
CA LEU A 19 1.25 -5.54 -3.06
C LEU A 19 2.67 -5.89 -3.49
N ALA A 20 3.61 -4.94 -3.45
CA ALA A 20 5.00 -5.20 -3.81
C ALA A 20 5.62 -6.33 -2.99
N LEU A 21 5.44 -6.30 -1.66
CA LEU A 21 5.94 -7.34 -0.76
C LEU A 21 5.28 -8.70 -1.08
N LEU A 22 3.97 -8.71 -1.28
CA LEU A 22 3.21 -9.93 -1.57
C LEU A 22 3.69 -10.58 -2.88
N PHE A 23 3.83 -9.78 -3.94
CA PHE A 23 4.37 -10.23 -5.22
C PHE A 23 5.81 -10.73 -5.11
N LEU A 24 6.65 -10.06 -4.33
CA LEU A 24 8.03 -10.51 -4.09
C LEU A 24 8.08 -11.86 -3.37
N VAL A 25 7.35 -12.03 -2.27
CA VAL A 25 7.35 -13.28 -1.49
C VAL A 25 6.84 -14.44 -2.33
N TYR A 26 5.66 -14.31 -2.95
CA TYR A 26 5.13 -15.39 -3.80
C TYR A 26 5.98 -15.61 -5.05
N GLY A 27 6.50 -14.55 -5.66
CA GLY A 27 7.39 -14.62 -6.80
C GLY A 27 8.66 -15.40 -6.50
N VAL A 28 9.28 -15.18 -5.34
CA VAL A 28 10.44 -15.96 -4.88
C VAL A 28 10.07 -17.43 -4.71
N VAL A 29 8.96 -17.73 -4.03
CA VAL A 29 8.51 -19.12 -3.81
C VAL A 29 8.29 -19.84 -5.15
N LEU A 30 7.59 -19.21 -6.10
CA LEU A 30 7.34 -19.78 -7.43
C LEU A 30 8.62 -19.93 -8.25
N THR A 31 9.55 -18.98 -8.15
CA THR A 31 10.84 -19.06 -8.82
C THR A 31 11.67 -20.22 -8.27
N VAL A 32 11.74 -20.39 -6.95
CA VAL A 32 12.44 -21.51 -6.31
C VAL A 32 11.79 -22.85 -6.66
N MET A 33 10.46 -22.92 -6.62
CA MET A 33 9.72 -24.11 -7.01
C MET A 33 9.96 -24.45 -8.49
N GLY A 34 9.98 -23.44 -9.36
CA GLY A 34 10.29 -23.58 -10.77
C GLY A 34 11.73 -24.02 -11.03
N LEU A 35 12.72 -23.51 -10.29
CA LEU A 35 14.13 -23.84 -10.50
C LEU A 35 14.51 -25.24 -9.99
N GLY A 36 13.96 -25.69 -8.86
CA GLY A 36 14.44 -26.90 -8.17
C GLY A 36 13.40 -28.01 -7.96
N PHE A 37 12.11 -27.73 -8.13
CA PHE A 37 11.02 -28.65 -7.75
C PHE A 37 10.04 -28.95 -8.89
N THR A 38 10.44 -28.70 -10.13
CA THR A 38 9.65 -29.07 -11.31
C THR A 38 9.71 -30.57 -11.54
N SER A 39 8.58 -31.25 -11.33
CA SER A 39 8.42 -32.66 -11.67
C SER A 39 8.16 -32.82 -13.17
N GLN A 40 8.76 -33.83 -13.83
CA GLN A 40 8.58 -34.16 -15.26
C GLN A 40 7.09 -34.20 -15.67
N ALA A 41 6.22 -34.73 -14.82
CA ALA A 41 4.77 -34.78 -15.06
C ALA A 41 4.10 -33.39 -15.19
N GLY A 42 4.70 -32.34 -14.60
CA GLY A 42 4.27 -30.95 -14.74
C GLY A 42 4.76 -30.29 -16.03
N LEU A 43 5.96 -30.67 -16.51
CA LEU A 43 6.50 -30.20 -17.79
C LEU A 43 5.71 -30.77 -18.97
N ASP A 44 5.36 -32.05 -18.90
CA ASP A 44 4.61 -32.73 -19.98
C ASP A 44 3.21 -32.13 -20.19
N LYS A 45 2.55 -31.67 -19.11
CA LYS A 45 1.25 -30.97 -19.20
C LYS A 45 1.35 -29.54 -19.70
N ALA A 46 2.52 -28.92 -19.63
CA ALA A 46 2.76 -27.53 -19.97
C ALA A 46 3.59 -27.37 -21.27
N ALA A 47 3.61 -28.39 -22.12
CA ALA A 47 4.39 -28.41 -23.36
C ALA A 47 5.89 -28.09 -23.16
N GLY A 48 6.47 -28.52 -22.03
CA GLY A 48 7.86 -28.27 -21.67
C GLY A 48 8.14 -26.89 -21.07
N ILE A 49 7.12 -26.04 -20.89
CA ILE A 49 7.28 -24.70 -20.32
C ILE A 49 7.09 -24.74 -18.80
N ASN A 50 8.05 -24.22 -18.06
CA ASN A 50 7.99 -24.14 -16.61
C ASN A 50 7.13 -22.94 -16.16
N ILE A 51 5.81 -23.19 -15.99
CA ILE A 51 4.82 -22.18 -15.63
C ILE A 51 5.13 -21.53 -14.28
N ASN A 52 5.61 -22.30 -13.30
CA ASN A 52 5.98 -21.77 -11.98
C ASN A 52 7.14 -20.79 -12.10
N LEU A 53 8.17 -21.11 -12.91
CA LEU A 53 9.29 -20.22 -13.13
C LEU A 53 8.88 -18.92 -13.83
N TRP A 54 8.11 -19.02 -14.92
CA TRP A 54 7.63 -17.84 -15.65
C TRP A 54 6.72 -16.97 -14.80
N GLY A 55 5.77 -17.58 -14.08
CA GLY A 55 4.90 -16.87 -13.14
C GLY A 55 5.69 -16.18 -12.03
N GLY A 56 6.66 -16.89 -11.44
CA GLY A 56 7.55 -16.33 -10.42
C GLY A 56 8.35 -15.14 -10.92
N VAL A 57 8.99 -15.25 -12.08
CA VAL A 57 9.78 -14.17 -12.69
C VAL A 57 8.92 -12.94 -12.99
N VAL A 58 7.73 -13.12 -13.57
CA VAL A 58 6.80 -12.01 -13.84
C VAL A 58 6.37 -11.33 -12.53
N MET A 59 6.02 -12.11 -11.51
CA MET A 59 5.66 -11.56 -10.19
C MET A 59 6.80 -10.77 -9.56
N LEU A 60 8.05 -11.23 -9.67
CA LEU A 60 9.22 -10.51 -9.17
C LEU A 60 9.41 -9.17 -9.89
N LEU A 61 9.34 -9.16 -11.22
CA LEU A 61 9.48 -7.93 -12.01
C LEU A 61 8.40 -6.90 -11.66
N VAL A 62 7.14 -7.34 -11.54
CA VAL A 62 6.02 -6.47 -11.16
C VAL A 62 6.18 -5.96 -9.72
N GLY A 63 6.55 -6.83 -8.77
CA GLY A 63 6.77 -6.46 -7.38
C GLY A 63 7.88 -5.41 -7.22
N ILE A 64 9.01 -5.58 -7.91
CA ILE A 64 10.12 -4.62 -7.92
C ILE A 64 9.67 -3.29 -8.53
N ALA A 65 8.93 -3.32 -9.65
CA ALA A 65 8.41 -2.11 -10.29
C ALA A 65 7.47 -1.34 -9.35
N PHE A 66 6.56 -2.04 -8.66
CA PHE A 66 5.66 -1.44 -7.67
C PHE A 66 6.42 -0.83 -6.48
N ALA A 67 7.41 -1.55 -5.94
CA ALA A 67 8.24 -1.04 -4.85
C ALA A 67 8.99 0.24 -5.27
N LEU A 68 9.59 0.24 -6.47
CA LEU A 68 10.32 1.40 -7.00
C LEU A 68 9.37 2.57 -7.26
N TRP A 69 8.17 2.32 -7.78
CA TRP A 69 7.18 3.37 -8.01
C TRP A 69 6.65 3.96 -6.71
N ALA A 70 6.35 3.13 -5.70
CA ALA A 70 5.93 3.59 -4.37
C ALA A 70 7.03 4.42 -3.69
N ARG A 71 8.30 4.04 -3.89
CA ARG A 71 9.48 4.79 -3.42
C ARG A 71 9.60 6.16 -4.09
N LEU A 72 9.36 6.24 -5.40
CA LEU A 72 9.48 7.45 -6.21
C LEU A 72 8.31 8.43 -6.03
N ARG A 73 7.10 7.94 -5.74
CA ARG A 73 5.89 8.76 -5.58
C ARG A 73 5.21 8.52 -4.23
N PRO A 74 5.79 9.02 -3.11
CA PRO A 74 5.17 8.92 -1.79
C PRO A 74 3.88 9.76 -1.72
N ILE A 75 2.78 9.15 -1.26
CA ILE A 75 1.51 9.85 -1.04
C ILE A 75 1.59 10.58 0.31
N VAL A 76 1.39 11.89 0.30
CA VAL A 76 1.30 12.72 1.50
C VAL A 76 -0.16 13.13 1.67
N VAL A 77 -0.82 12.59 2.68
CA VAL A 77 -2.19 13.01 3.03
C VAL A 77 -2.08 14.21 3.98
N PRO A 78 -2.68 15.36 3.66
CA PRO A 78 -2.79 16.47 4.60
C PRO A 78 -3.81 16.11 5.69
N VAL A 79 -3.42 16.32 6.95
CA VAL A 79 -4.34 16.15 8.08
C VAL A 79 -5.20 17.40 8.17
N THR A 80 -6.51 17.27 8.00
CA THR A 80 -7.47 18.32 8.37
C THR A 80 -7.57 18.33 9.89
N THR A 81 -7.14 19.42 10.53
CA THR A 81 -7.47 19.70 11.92
C THR A 81 -8.97 19.99 11.97
N GLU A 82 -9.79 18.99 12.32
CA GLU A 82 -11.18 19.20 12.73
C GLU A 82 -11.19 20.00 14.03
N GLY A 83 -11.35 21.31 13.87
CA GLY A 83 -11.53 22.29 14.93
C GLY A 83 -12.33 23.50 14.44
N ASP A 84 -13.20 23.31 13.44
CA ASP A 84 -14.16 24.32 12.96
C ASP A 84 -15.60 23.95 13.34
N GLY A 85 -15.76 23.30 14.49
CA GLY A 85 -17.03 23.24 15.20
C GLY A 85 -17.17 24.52 16.01
N THR A 86 -17.47 25.64 15.35
CA THR A 86 -18.03 26.79 16.05
C THR A 86 -19.34 26.31 16.67
N GLU A 87 -19.32 26.14 18.01
CA GLU A 87 -20.49 25.87 18.84
C GLU A 87 -21.64 26.78 18.42
N PRO A 88 -22.84 26.27 18.10
CA PRO A 88 -24.01 27.12 18.15
C PRO A 88 -24.18 27.48 19.62
N ALA A 89 -23.88 28.74 19.97
CA ALA A 89 -24.10 29.32 21.27
C ALA A 89 -25.59 29.17 21.64
N ASP A 90 -25.90 28.13 22.40
CA ASP A 90 -27.13 28.01 23.15
C ASP A 90 -26.77 28.26 24.61
N ASP A 91 -26.79 29.53 25.01
CA ASP A 91 -26.87 29.93 26.41
C ASP A 91 -27.65 31.24 26.49
N ALA A 92 -28.91 31.09 26.87
CA ALA A 92 -29.78 32.15 27.33
C ALA A 92 -29.16 32.89 28.53
N THR A 93 -29.22 34.22 28.53
CA THR A 93 -29.25 35.02 29.77
C THR A 93 -30.11 36.25 29.51
N GLY A 94 -31.23 36.30 30.24
CA GLY A 94 -32.16 37.42 30.21
C GLY A 94 -31.59 38.68 30.88
N ALA A 95 -31.89 39.81 30.27
CA ALA A 95 -32.13 41.11 30.89
C ALA A 95 -33.00 41.85 29.84
N GLY A 96 -34.24 42.23 30.10
CA GLY A 96 -34.67 42.97 31.27
C GLY A 96 -34.46 44.46 31.00
N GLU A 97 -35.04 45.02 29.93
CA GLU A 97 -35.11 46.48 29.75
C GLU A 97 -36.51 46.87 29.25
N SER A 98 -37.03 47.87 29.95
CA SER A 98 -38.40 48.39 30.07
C SER A 98 -38.90 49.18 28.88
#